data_AF-A0A925FEI9-F1
#
_entry.id   AF-A0A925FEI9-F1
#
_cell.length_a   1.000
_cell.length_b   1.000
_cell.length_c   1.000
_cell.angle_alpha   90.00
_cell.angle_beta   90.00
_cell.angle_gamma   90.00
#
_symmetry.space_group_name_H-M   'P 1'
#
loop_
_entity.id
_entity.type
_entity.pdbx_description
1 polymer ?
#
loop_
_entity_poly.entity_id
_entity_poly.type
_entity_poly.pdbx_seq_one_letter_code
_entity_poly.pdbx_strand_id
1 'polypeptide(L)'
;MNTELLGVVVMYAITVLLAIPFGKYIANVFRGDKNVLDFMAPLERLIYRVGGVDPAREMTWKQNLVALLTINLVWFVIGFVLLLTQGSLPLNP
;
A
#
# COMPACT_ATOMS: atom_id res chain seq x y z
N MET A 1 9.61 -30.96 -18.65
CA MET A 1 10.20 -30.98 -17.28
C MET A 1 11.32 -29.96 -17.12
N ASN A 2 12.37 -29.95 -17.95
CA ASN A 2 13.46 -28.96 -17.81
C ASN A 2 13.02 -27.51 -18.06
N THR A 3 12.07 -27.28 -18.97
CA THR A 3 11.52 -25.95 -19.26
C THR A 3 10.69 -25.38 -18.10
N GLU A 4 9.90 -26.22 -17.43
CA GLU A 4 9.13 -25.85 -16.23
C GLU A 4 10.06 -25.45 -15.08
N LEU A 5 11.08 -26.26 -14.81
CA LEU A 5 12.10 -25.97 -13.79
C LEU A 5 12.87 -24.69 -14.10
N LEU A 6 13.24 -24.46 -15.37
CA LEU A 6 13.91 -23.24 -15.79
C LEU A 6 12.99 -22.02 -15.64
N GLY A 7 11.70 -22.13 -15.95
CA GLY A 7 10.71 -21.08 -15.75
C GLY A 7 10.58 -20.66 -14.29
N VAL A 8 10.51 -21.64 -13.37
CA VAL A 8 10.46 -21.39 -11.92
C VAL A 8 11.73 -20.69 -11.43
N VAL A 9 12.91 -21.17 -11.85
CA VAL A 9 14.19 -20.57 -11.47
C VAL A 9 14.30 -19.12 -11.95
N VAL A 10 13.91 -18.85 -13.20
CA VAL A 10 13.92 -17.50 -13.77
C VAL A 10 12.92 -16.58 -13.04
N MET A 11 11.72 -17.06 -12.72
CA MET A 11 10.72 -16.30 -11.98
C MET A 11 11.26 -15.87 -10.60
N TYR A 12 11.82 -16.80 -9.83
CA TYR A 12 12.40 -16.48 -8.53
C TYR A 12 13.61 -15.57 -8.64
N ALA A 13 14.48 -15.79 -9.64
CA ALA A 13 15.65 -14.94 -9.88
C ALA A 13 15.24 -13.48 -10.16
N ILE A 14 14.25 -13.27 -11.05
CA ILE A 14 13.72 -11.94 -11.35
C ILE A 14 13.06 -11.34 -10.10
N THR A 15 12.27 -12.12 -9.36
CA THR A 15 11.60 -11.67 -8.14
C THR A 15 12.61 -11.17 -7.10
N VAL A 16 13.69 -11.91 -6.86
CA VAL A 16 14.75 -11.51 -5.91
C VAL A 16 15.49 -10.28 -6.43
N LEU A 17 15.80 -10.24 -7.72
CA LEU A 17 16.47 -9.10 -8.36
C LEU A 17 15.66 -7.82 -8.17
N LEU A 18 14.33 -7.87 -8.30
CA LEU A 18 13.43 -6.74 -8.06
C LEU A 18 13.19 -6.46 -6.57
N ALA A 19 13.17 -7.48 -5.71
CA ALA A 19 12.98 -7.31 -4.28
C ALA A 19 14.11 -6.52 -3.62
N ILE A 20 15.36 -6.63 -4.10
CA ILE A 20 16.51 -5.91 -3.55
C ILE A 20 16.38 -4.37 -3.69
N PRO A 21 16.20 -3.78 -4.88
CA PRO A 21 16.04 -2.34 -5.03
C PRO A 21 14.75 -1.85 -4.35
N PHE A 22 13.68 -2.64 -4.40
CA PHE A 22 12.41 -2.28 -3.78
C PHE A 22 12.50 -2.26 -2.25
N GLY A 23 13.17 -3.25 -1.66
CA GLY A 23 13.43 -3.31 -0.22
C GLY A 23 14.31 -2.16 0.25
N LYS A 24 15.35 -1.79 -0.52
CA LYS A 24 16.17 -0.60 -0.24
C LYS A 24 15.33 0.68 -0.28
N TYR A 25 14.45 0.81 -1.27
CA TYR A 25 13.54 1.94 -1.38
C TYR A 25 12.62 2.06 -0.16
N ILE A 26 11.95 0.97 0.23
CA ILE A 26 11.09 0.93 1.42
C ILE A 26 11.89 1.32 2.67
N ALA A 27 13.09 0.76 2.85
CA ALA A 27 13.93 1.09 4.00
C ALA A 27 14.29 2.57 4.07
N ASN A 28 14.61 3.21 2.94
CA ASN A 28 14.90 4.63 2.91
C ASN A 28 13.67 5.50 3.19
N VAL A 29 12.47 5.09 2.73
CA VAL A 29 11.20 5.75 3.05
C VAL A 29 10.91 5.70 4.55
N PHE A 30 11.06 4.53 5.18
CA PHE A 30 10.85 4.38 6.62
C PHE A 30 11.86 5.14 7.47
N ARG A 31 13.09 5.36 6.97
CA ARG A 31 14.12 6.17 7.65
C ARG A 31 13.91 7.67 7.50
N GLY A 32 13.06 8.12 6.58
CA GLY A 32 12.91 9.53 6.24
C GLY A 32 14.10 10.12 5.47
N ASP A 33 14.93 9.27 4.86
CA ASP A 33 16.05 9.70 4.03
C ASP A 33 15.55 10.27 2.69
N LYS A 34 16.33 11.16 2.06
CA LYS A 34 16.00 11.74 0.74
C LYS A 34 15.85 10.63 -0.29
N ASN A 35 14.65 10.53 -0.88
CA ASN A 35 14.31 9.51 -1.86
C ASN A 35 14.10 10.10 -3.25
N VAL A 36 14.16 9.27 -4.28
CA VAL A 36 13.90 9.70 -5.67
C VAL A 36 12.48 10.28 -5.84
N LEU A 37 11.54 9.88 -4.96
CA LEU A 37 10.17 10.40 -4.93
C LEU A 37 9.99 11.67 -4.09
N ASP A 38 11.07 12.31 -3.61
CA ASP A 38 10.98 13.60 -2.90
C ASP A 38 10.42 14.73 -3.80
N PHE A 39 10.36 14.51 -5.13
CA PHE A 39 9.58 15.35 -6.05
C PHE A 39 8.07 15.33 -5.75
N MET A 40 7.53 14.25 -5.17
CA MET A 40 6.12 14.12 -4.77
C MET A 40 5.87 14.62 -3.34
N ALA A 41 6.90 15.02 -2.59
CA ALA A 41 6.77 15.63 -1.26
C ALA A 41 5.76 16.80 -1.18
N PRO A 42 5.61 17.73 -2.16
CA PRO A 42 4.57 18.75 -2.10
C PRO A 42 3.15 18.16 -2.16
N LEU A 43 2.95 17.06 -2.89
CA LEU A 43 1.66 16.37 -2.95
C LEU A 43 1.37 15.64 -1.63
N GLU A 44 2.36 14.96 -1.06
CA GLU A 44 2.24 14.31 0.25
C GLU A 44 1.86 15.32 1.33
N ARG A 45 2.53 16.49 1.37
CA ARG A 45 2.20 17.58 2.30
C ARG A 45 0.77 18.09 2.10
N LEU A 46 0.29 18.15 0.87
CA LEU A 46 -1.09 18.57 0.57
C LEU A 46 -2.09 17.53 1.09
N ILE A 47 -1.85 16.25 0.84
CA ILE A 47 -2.68 15.14 1.33
C ILE A 47 -2.70 15.11 2.85
N TYR A 48 -1.54 15.23 3.51
CA TYR A 48 -1.44 15.29 4.98
C TYR A 48 -2.19 16.49 5.54
N ARG A 49 -2.08 17.66 4.90
CA ARG A 49 -2.81 18.87 5.32
C ARG A 49 -4.32 18.73 5.15
N VAL A 50 -4.79 18.16 4.05
CA VAL A 50 -6.23 17.93 3.81
C VAL A 50 -6.77 16.84 4.74
N GLY A 51 -6.00 15.78 4.99
CA GLY A 51 -6.36 14.70 5.90
C GLY A 51 -6.19 15.03 7.39
N GLY A 52 -5.61 16.19 7.74
CA GLY A 52 -5.29 16.55 9.12
C GLY A 52 -4.28 15.60 9.78
N VAL A 53 -3.45 14.92 8.99
CA VAL A 53 -2.49 13.92 9.44
C VAL A 53 -1.15 14.61 9.72
N ASP A 54 -0.63 14.44 10.92
CA ASP A 54 0.72 14.88 11.26
C ASP A 54 1.72 13.72 11.09
N PRO A 55 2.60 13.76 10.07
CA PRO A 55 3.58 12.71 9.84
C PRO A 55 4.66 12.64 10.91
N ALA A 56 4.86 13.69 11.71
CA ALA A 56 5.85 13.70 12.80
C ALA A 56 5.33 13.02 14.08
N ARG A 57 4.04 12.68 14.14
CA ARG A 57 3.42 12.07 15.31
C ARG A 57 3.56 10.55 15.25
N GLU A 58 4.44 10.01 16.09
CA GLU A 58 4.56 8.57 16.24
C GLU A 58 3.27 7.94 16.81
N MET A 59 2.88 6.79 16.25
CA MET A 59 1.76 6.00 16.74
C MET A 59 2.26 4.88 17.65
N THR A 60 1.66 4.77 18.83
CA THR A 60 1.85 3.58 19.68
C THR A 60 1.23 2.34 19.01
N TRP A 61 1.68 1.15 19.39
CA TRP A 61 1.18 -0.11 18.82
C TRP A 61 -0.35 -0.25 18.90
N LYS A 62 -0.96 0.23 20.00
CA LYS A 62 -2.42 0.23 20.18
C LYS A 62 -3.10 1.16 19.18
N GLN A 63 -2.56 2.37 18.99
CA GLN A 63 -3.11 3.34 18.04
C GLN A 63 -3.01 2.84 16.60
N ASN A 64 -1.88 2.23 16.23
CA ASN A 64 -1.71 1.62 14.92
C ASN A 64 -2.72 0.48 14.70
N LEU A 65 -2.85 -0.43 15.68
CA LEU A 65 -3.82 -1.52 15.60
C LEU A 65 -5.26 -1.01 15.43
N VAL A 66 -5.67 -0.01 16.22
CA VAL A 66 -7.01 0.59 16.12
C VAL A 66 -7.21 1.27 14.77
N ALA A 67 -6.22 2.03 14.28
CA ALA A 67 -6.28 2.68 12.97
C ALA A 67 -6.43 1.65 11.84
N LEU A 68 -5.61 0.59 11.87
CA LEU A 68 -5.62 -0.50 10.90
C LEU A 68 -6.96 -1.24 10.90
N LEU A 69 -7.52 -1.56 12.06
CA LEU A 69 -8.82 -2.23 12.16
C LEU A 69 -9.96 -1.31 11.69
N THR A 70 -9.91 -0.04 12.05
CA THR A 70 -10.95 0.94 11.68
C THR A 70 -11.01 1.12 10.16
N ILE A 71 -9.88 1.31 9.49
CA ILE A 71 -9.87 1.50 8.04
C ILE A 71 -10.32 0.23 7.29
N ASN A 72 -9.91 -0.95 7.75
CA ASN A 72 -10.37 -2.22 7.18
C ASN A 72 -11.87 -2.41 7.37
N LEU A 73 -12.41 -2.06 8.54
CA LEU A 73 -13.84 -2.14 8.80
C LEU A 73 -14.63 -1.19 7.89
N VAL A 74 -14.15 0.04 7.68
CA VAL A 74 -14.78 0.99 6.75
C VAL A 74 -14.83 0.43 5.33
N TRP A 75 -13.71 -0.09 4.82
CA TRP A 75 -13.67 -0.72 3.49
C TRP A 75 -14.56 -1.96 3.40
N PHE A 76 -14.60 -2.78 4.45
CA PHE A 76 -15.47 -3.93 4.53
C PHE A 76 -16.95 -3.52 4.44
N VAL A 77 -17.38 -2.52 5.21
CA VAL A 77 -18.77 -2.04 5.19
C VAL A 77 -19.12 -1.45 3.83
N ILE A 78 -18.25 -0.61 3.25
CA ILE A 78 -18.46 -0.03 1.93
C ILE A 78 -18.58 -1.14 0.88
N GLY A 79 -17.64 -2.08 0.87
CA GLY A 79 -17.64 -3.21 -0.06
C GLY A 79 -18.88 -4.09 0.11
N PHE A 80 -19.29 -4.36 1.35
CA PHE A 80 -20.48 -5.15 1.65
C PHE A 80 -21.76 -4.48 1.13
N VAL A 81 -21.93 -3.18 1.40
CA VAL A 81 -23.08 -2.40 0.90
C VAL A 81 -23.08 -2.33 -0.62
N LEU A 82 -21.91 -2.13 -1.24
CA LEU A 82 -21.77 -2.10 -2.70
C LEU A 82 -22.21 -3.44 -3.30
N LEU A 83 -21.75 -4.57 -2.74
CA LEU A 83 -22.14 -5.90 -3.20
C LEU A 83 -23.65 -6.18 -2.99
N LEU A 84 -24.23 -5.73 -1.87
CA LEU A 84 -25.68 -5.84 -1.64
C LEU A 84 -26.50 -5.01 -2.63
N THR A 85 -26.01 -3.83 -2.99
CA THR A 85 -26.67 -2.91 -3.92
C THR A 85 -26.25 -3.11 -5.38
N GLN A 86 -25.42 -4.12 -5.65
CA GLN A 86 -24.84 -4.40 -6.97
C GLN A 86 -25.92 -4.54 -8.07
N GLY A 87 -27.08 -5.09 -7.72
CA GLY A 87 -28.21 -5.22 -8.65
C GLY A 87 -28.83 -3.90 -9.13
N SER A 88 -28.62 -2.80 -8.40
CA SER A 88 -29.12 -1.45 -8.76
C SER A 88 -28.02 -0.52 -9.28
N LEU A 89 -26.78 -0.99 -9.40
CA LEU A 89 -25.65 -0.18 -9.87
C LEU A 89 -25.64 -0.09 -11.41
N PRO A 90 -25.36 1.11 -11.98
CA PRO A 90 -25.48 1.39 -13.41
C PRO A 90 -24.47 0.66 -14.32
N LEU A 91 -23.52 -0.09 -13.75
CA LEU A 91 -22.49 -0.86 -14.46
C LEU A 91 -22.67 -2.38 -14.29
N ASN A 92 -23.91 -2.83 -14.08
CA ASN A 92 -24.28 -4.24 -13.99
C ASN A 92 -25.02 -4.66 -15.29
N PRO A 93 -24.31 -5.15 -16.33
CA PRO A 93 -24.96 -5.71 -17.52
C PRO A 93 -25.75 -6.98 -17.22
#